data_AF-A0A4P8PCA1-F1
#
_entry.id   AF-A0A4P8PCA1-F1
#
_cell.length_a   1.000
_cell.length_b   1.000
_cell.length_c   1.000
_cell.angle_alpha   90.00
_cell.angle_beta   90.00
_cell.angle_gamma   90.00
#
_symmetry.space_group_name_H-M   'P 1'
#
loop_
_entity.id
_entity.type
_entity.pdbx_description
1 polymer ?
#
loop_
_entity_poly.entity_id
_entity_poly.type
_entity_poly.pdbx_seq_one_letter_code
_entity_poly.pdbx_strand_id
1 'polypeptide(L)'
;MIDQYKHKQLQIGLVSPQQIKAWANKILPNGEVVGEVTRPSTFHYKTDKPEKDGLFCERIFGPIKSGICACGNSRASVAENEDERFCQKCGVEFVDSRIRRYQMGYIKLACPVTHVWYLKGLPSYIANLLDKPLKKLEGLVYGDFSFARPSAKKPTFLRLRGLFEDEISSCNHSISPFFSTPGFATFRNREIATGAGAIREQLADLD
;
A
#
# COMPACT_ATOMS: atom_id res chain seq x y z
N MET A 1 -23.35 3.32 -23.92
CA MET A 1 -23.14 1.93 -24.41
C MET A 1 -21.69 1.89 -24.90
N ILE A 2 -20.81 1.22 -24.17
CA ILE A 2 -19.37 1.19 -24.48
C ILE A 2 -19.16 0.23 -25.67
N ASP A 3 -18.33 0.65 -26.63
CA ASP A 3 -17.93 -0.04 -27.88
C ASP A 3 -17.84 -1.56 -27.71
N GLN A 4 -18.84 -2.30 -28.18
CA GLN A 4 -18.93 -3.77 -28.05
C GLN A 4 -17.84 -4.55 -28.82
N TYR A 5 -16.99 -3.89 -29.61
CA TYR A 5 -16.11 -4.56 -30.59
C TYR A 5 -14.63 -4.14 -30.56
N LYS A 6 -14.20 -3.29 -29.61
CA LYS A 6 -12.84 -2.71 -29.69
C LYS A 6 -11.74 -3.62 -29.15
N HIS A 7 -12.06 -4.54 -28.25
CA HIS A 7 -11.07 -5.41 -27.59
C HIS A 7 -11.42 -6.89 -27.80
N LYS A 8 -10.47 -7.66 -28.36
CA LYS A 8 -10.63 -9.09 -28.65
C LYS A 8 -10.43 -10.00 -27.44
N GLN A 9 -9.72 -9.53 -26.42
CA GLN A 9 -9.40 -10.32 -25.22
C GLN A 9 -9.34 -9.43 -23.98
N LEU A 10 -9.67 -10.01 -22.82
CA LEU A 10 -9.52 -9.41 -21.51
C LEU A 10 -8.44 -10.18 -20.74
N GLN A 11 -7.44 -9.47 -20.23
CA GLN A 11 -6.38 -10.06 -19.41
C GLN A 11 -6.55 -9.62 -17.95
N ILE A 12 -6.38 -10.56 -17.03
CA ILE A 12 -6.37 -10.32 -15.59
C ILE A 12 -5.02 -10.81 -15.05
N GLY A 13 -4.43 -10.04 -14.14
CA GLY A 13 -3.13 -10.36 -13.57
C GLY A 13 -2.89 -9.65 -12.24
N LEU A 14 -1.77 -10.02 -11.58
CA LEU A 14 -1.31 -9.34 -10.38
C LEU A 14 -0.83 -7.93 -10.71
N VAL A 15 -1.06 -7.00 -9.79
CA VAL A 15 -0.68 -5.60 -9.96
C VAL A 15 0.49 -5.30 -9.04
N SER A 16 1.56 -4.74 -9.60
CA SER A 16 2.72 -4.31 -8.82
C SER A 16 2.41 -3.02 -8.04
N PRO A 17 3.08 -2.76 -6.90
CA PRO A 17 2.92 -1.50 -6.17
C PRO A 17 3.25 -0.25 -7.01
N GLN A 18 4.16 -0.38 -7.98
CA GLN A 18 4.52 0.68 -8.91
C GLN A 18 3.37 0.97 -9.90
N GLN A 19 2.70 -0.09 -10.37
CA GLN A 19 1.56 0.04 -11.28
C GLN A 19 0.34 0.65 -10.59
N ILE A 20 0.07 0.31 -9.31
CA ILE A 20 -0.98 0.97 -8.51
C ILE A 20 -0.73 2.47 -8.42
N LYS A 21 0.52 2.88 -8.16
CA LYS A 21 0.91 4.30 -8.14
C LYS A 21 0.73 4.94 -9.52
N ALA A 22 1.12 4.25 -10.59
CA ALA A 22 0.98 4.78 -11.96
C ALA A 22 -0.48 5.06 -12.34
N TRP A 23 -1.43 4.24 -11.88
CA TRP A 23 -2.85 4.44 -12.14
C TRP A 23 -3.47 5.62 -11.37
N ALA A 24 -2.94 5.91 -10.19
CA ALA A 24 -3.51 6.92 -9.31
C ALA A 24 -2.76 8.26 -9.34
N ASN A 25 -1.48 8.25 -9.69
CA ASN A 25 -0.65 9.46 -9.74
C ASN A 25 -1.08 10.38 -10.89
N LYS A 26 -1.12 11.67 -10.57
CA LYS A 26 -1.26 12.77 -11.53
C LYS A 26 -0.20 13.81 -11.23
N ILE A 27 0.30 14.43 -12.29
CA ILE A 27 1.27 15.52 -12.19
C ILE A 27 0.51 16.82 -12.38
N LEU A 28 0.52 17.65 -11.35
CA LEU A 28 -0.01 19.01 -11.40
C LEU A 28 0.96 19.95 -12.15
N PRO A 29 0.50 21.11 -12.65
CA PRO A 29 1.36 22.06 -13.38
C PRO A 29 2.50 22.63 -12.52
N ASN A 30 2.38 22.58 -11.19
CA ASN A 30 3.44 22.95 -10.24
C ASN A 30 4.53 21.85 -10.08
N GLY A 31 4.41 20.70 -10.76
CA GLY A 31 5.30 19.55 -10.63
C GLY A 31 4.99 18.63 -9.44
N GLU A 32 3.93 18.91 -8.66
CA GLU A 32 3.52 18.09 -7.53
C GLU A 32 2.81 16.82 -8.02
N VAL A 33 3.19 15.66 -7.47
CA VAL A 33 2.50 14.39 -7.73
C VAL A 33 1.37 14.22 -6.73
N VAL A 34 0.15 14.12 -7.24
CA VAL A 34 -1.08 13.93 -6.45
C VAL A 34 -1.67 12.56 -6.74
N GLY A 35 -2.20 11.89 -5.72
CA GLY A 35 -2.82 10.57 -5.85
C GLY A 35 -2.89 9.80 -4.52
N GLU A 36 -2.03 10.19 -3.58
CA GLU A 36 -1.98 9.61 -2.23
C GLU A 36 -3.04 10.23 -1.32
N VAL A 37 -3.85 9.39 -0.68
CA VAL A 37 -4.76 9.79 0.40
C VAL A 37 -4.01 9.66 1.72
N THR A 38 -3.75 10.80 2.38
CA THR A 38 -2.95 10.84 3.62
C THR A 38 -3.82 10.98 4.86
N ARG A 39 -4.96 11.67 4.77
CA ARG A 39 -5.84 11.93 5.89
C ARG A 39 -7.07 11.01 5.85
N PRO A 40 -7.54 10.52 7.01
CA PRO A 40 -8.79 9.74 7.09
C PRO A 40 -10.04 10.62 6.99
N SER A 41 -9.88 11.94 6.94
CA SER A 41 -10.98 12.90 6.91
C SER A 41 -11.81 12.80 5.62
N THR A 42 -13.13 12.96 5.74
CA THR A 42 -14.08 12.84 4.63
C THR A 42 -14.60 14.22 4.21
N PHE A 43 -15.54 14.76 4.97
CA PHE A 43 -16.17 16.07 4.76
C PHE A 43 -16.04 16.91 6.03
N HIS A 44 -15.92 18.22 5.84
CA HIS A 44 -15.94 19.16 6.94
C HIS A 44 -17.36 19.34 7.47
N TYR A 45 -17.56 19.10 8.77
CA TYR A 45 -18.87 19.02 9.44
C TYR A 45 -19.81 20.23 9.27
N LYS A 46 -19.29 21.45 9.04
CA LYS A 46 -20.11 22.66 8.83
C LYS A 46 -20.38 22.99 7.37
N THR A 47 -19.44 22.67 6.49
CA THR A 47 -19.42 23.20 5.12
C THR A 47 -19.79 22.13 4.10
N ASP A 48 -19.87 20.86 4.51
CA ASP A 48 -20.03 19.68 3.66
C ASP A 48 -19.04 19.61 2.50
N LYS A 49 -17.93 20.35 2.61
CA LYS A 49 -16.86 20.36 1.64
C LYS A 49 -15.90 19.21 1.93
N PRO A 50 -15.42 18.50 0.90
CA PRO A 50 -14.46 17.43 1.08
C PRO A 50 -13.14 18.00 1.61
N GLU A 51 -12.56 17.31 2.57
CA GLU A 51 -11.28 17.71 3.17
C GLU A 51 -10.11 17.49 2.20
N LYS A 52 -9.10 18.37 2.30
CA LYS A 52 -7.89 18.26 1.47
C LYS A 52 -7.12 16.99 1.87
N ASP A 53 -6.68 16.23 0.87
CA ASP A 53 -5.95 14.96 1.02
C ASP A 53 -6.71 13.87 1.79
N GLY A 54 -8.03 14.04 1.91
CA GLY A 54 -8.97 13.06 2.47
C GLY A 54 -9.51 12.08 1.43
N LEU A 55 -10.41 11.20 1.90
CA LEU A 55 -11.02 10.13 1.09
C LEU A 55 -11.87 10.64 -0.09
N PHE A 56 -12.33 11.89 -0.04
CA PHE A 56 -13.17 12.50 -1.08
C PHE A 56 -12.52 13.73 -1.73
N CYS A 57 -11.20 13.89 -1.58
CA CYS A 57 -10.46 15.06 -2.06
C CYS A 57 -10.67 15.29 -3.57
N GLU A 58 -11.14 16.48 -3.93
CA GLU A 58 -11.38 16.83 -5.34
C GLU A 58 -10.11 16.91 -6.17
N ARG A 59 -8.96 17.15 -5.55
CA ARG A 59 -7.65 17.19 -6.22
C ARG A 59 -7.25 15.80 -6.74
N ILE A 60 -7.60 14.75 -5.99
CA ILE A 60 -7.28 13.35 -6.33
C ILE A 60 -8.34 12.81 -7.29
N PHE A 61 -9.61 12.85 -6.89
CA PHE A 61 -10.70 12.15 -7.60
C PHE A 61 -11.42 13.03 -8.64
N GLY A 62 -11.23 14.34 -8.62
CA GLY A 62 -11.91 15.29 -9.50
C GLY A 62 -13.05 16.07 -8.83
N PRO A 63 -13.60 17.08 -9.52
CA PRO A 63 -14.53 18.06 -8.96
C PRO A 63 -15.90 17.47 -8.62
N ILE A 64 -16.59 17.98 -7.59
CA ILE A 64 -17.97 17.58 -7.27
C ILE A 64 -18.94 18.02 -8.37
N LYS A 65 -18.79 19.25 -8.86
CA LYS A 65 -19.63 19.82 -9.91
C LYS A 65 -18.83 20.00 -11.19
N SER A 66 -19.42 19.64 -12.32
CA SER A 66 -18.76 19.68 -13.62
C SER A 66 -18.27 21.09 -13.95
N GLY A 67 -16.97 21.24 -14.23
CA GLY A 67 -16.35 22.51 -14.61
C GLY A 67 -16.20 23.54 -13.48
N ILE A 68 -16.46 23.18 -12.21
CA ILE A 68 -16.30 24.05 -11.04
C ILE A 68 -15.25 23.46 -10.11
N CYS A 69 -14.28 24.25 -9.68
CA CYS A 69 -13.25 23.81 -8.74
C CYS A 69 -13.69 23.97 -7.26
N ALA A 70 -12.91 23.43 -6.31
CA ALA A 70 -13.18 23.52 -4.86
C ALA A 70 -13.40 24.96 -4.35
N CYS A 71 -12.72 25.93 -4.96
CA CYS A 71 -12.82 27.35 -4.61
C CYS A 71 -14.12 28.00 -5.09
N GLY A 72 -14.87 27.35 -5.98
CA GLY A 72 -16.06 27.90 -6.63
C GLY A 72 -15.79 28.62 -7.95
N ASN A 73 -14.53 28.67 -8.41
CA ASN A 73 -14.21 29.24 -9.72
C ASN A 73 -14.57 28.25 -10.83
N SER A 74 -15.05 28.76 -11.96
CA SER A 74 -15.33 28.00 -13.17
C SER A 74 -14.30 28.29 -14.24
N ARG A 75 -14.17 27.39 -15.23
CA ARG A 75 -13.23 27.56 -16.34
C ARG A 75 -13.38 28.91 -17.05
N ALA A 76 -14.61 29.40 -17.23
CA ALA A 76 -14.89 30.69 -17.89
C ALA A 76 -14.42 31.90 -17.08
N SER A 77 -14.41 31.81 -15.73
CA SER A 77 -13.93 32.89 -14.85
C SER A 77 -12.40 32.97 -14.74
N VAL A 78 -11.70 31.90 -15.13
CA VAL A 78 -10.22 31.79 -15.11
C VAL A 78 -9.64 31.97 -16.53
N ALA A 79 -10.50 32.13 -17.54
CA ALA A 79 -10.19 32.15 -18.98
C ALA A 79 -9.48 33.42 -19.47
N GLU A 80 -8.48 33.92 -18.74
CA GLU A 80 -7.45 34.78 -19.34
C GLU A 80 -6.27 33.97 -19.90
N ASN A 81 -6.10 32.70 -19.47
CA ASN A 81 -5.07 31.80 -20.01
C ASN A 81 -5.73 30.48 -20.47
N GLU A 82 -5.80 30.28 -21.80
CA GLU A 82 -6.53 29.16 -22.43
C GLU A 82 -5.99 27.75 -22.11
N ASP A 83 -4.83 27.64 -21.46
CA ASP A 83 -4.07 26.39 -21.29
C ASP A 83 -4.19 25.71 -19.92
N GLU A 84 -4.81 26.36 -18.92
CA GLU A 84 -4.81 25.83 -17.56
C GLU A 84 -5.98 24.88 -17.29
N ARG A 85 -5.74 23.58 -17.52
CA ARG A 85 -6.65 22.49 -17.13
C ARG A 85 -6.89 22.40 -15.62
N PHE A 86 -6.02 22.97 -14.80
CA PHE A 86 -6.05 22.91 -13.34
C PHE A 86 -6.21 24.31 -12.75
N CYS A 87 -6.93 24.43 -11.63
CA CYS A 87 -7.00 25.68 -10.90
C CYS A 87 -5.68 25.95 -10.14
N GLN A 88 -5.05 27.12 -10.34
CA GLN A 88 -3.81 27.50 -9.65
C GLN A 88 -3.91 27.50 -8.12
N LYS A 89 -5.09 27.83 -7.56
CA LYS A 89 -5.28 27.94 -6.10
C LYS A 89 -5.51 26.59 -5.41
N CYS A 90 -6.38 25.74 -5.97
CA CYS A 90 -6.76 24.47 -5.34
C CYS A 90 -6.17 23.22 -6.01
N GLY A 91 -5.62 23.34 -7.22
CA GLY A 91 -5.10 22.22 -7.99
C GLY A 91 -6.16 21.26 -8.54
N VAL A 92 -7.45 21.61 -8.44
CA VAL A 92 -8.55 20.78 -8.98
C VAL A 92 -8.66 20.97 -10.49
N GLU A 93 -8.83 19.87 -11.20
CA GLU A 93 -8.98 19.83 -12.64
C GLU A 93 -10.39 20.28 -13.08
N PHE A 94 -10.47 21.12 -14.12
CA PHE A 94 -11.74 21.55 -14.71
C PHE A 94 -12.29 20.50 -15.67
N VAL A 95 -12.88 19.44 -15.11
CA VAL A 95 -13.47 18.31 -15.86
C VAL A 95 -14.91 18.02 -15.41
N ASP A 96 -15.57 17.10 -16.11
CA ASP A 96 -16.88 16.59 -15.69
C ASP A 96 -16.77 15.78 -14.40
N SER A 97 -17.73 15.93 -13.49
CA SER A 97 -17.77 15.22 -12.21
C SER A 97 -17.83 13.70 -12.36
N ARG A 98 -18.23 13.20 -13.54
CA ARG A 98 -18.20 11.77 -13.88
C ARG A 98 -16.83 11.13 -13.71
N ILE A 99 -15.75 11.89 -13.84
CA ILE A 99 -14.39 11.37 -13.72
C ILE A 99 -14.11 10.74 -12.35
N ARG A 100 -14.82 11.19 -11.30
CA ARG A 100 -14.74 10.64 -9.93
C ARG A 100 -15.08 9.16 -9.84
N ARG A 101 -15.78 8.60 -10.83
CA ARG A 101 -16.12 7.17 -10.90
C ARG A 101 -15.00 6.30 -11.48
N TYR A 102 -14.03 6.93 -12.16
CA TYR A 102 -12.97 6.23 -12.89
C TYR A 102 -11.58 6.49 -12.33
N GLN A 103 -11.38 7.63 -11.65
CA GLN A 103 -10.09 7.96 -11.05
C GLN A 103 -9.85 7.18 -9.77
N MET A 104 -8.66 6.59 -9.70
CA MET A 104 -8.18 5.83 -8.55
C MET A 104 -7.33 6.72 -7.65
N GLY A 105 -7.39 6.47 -6.34
CA GLY A 105 -6.43 6.95 -5.36
C GLY A 105 -5.67 5.77 -4.76
N TYR A 106 -4.59 6.04 -4.04
CA TYR A 106 -3.88 5.00 -3.29
C TYR A 106 -3.50 5.47 -1.89
N ILE A 107 -3.22 4.52 -1.01
CA ILE A 107 -2.70 4.75 0.33
C ILE A 107 -1.33 4.10 0.39
N LYS A 108 -0.31 4.86 0.76
CA LYS A 108 1.02 4.32 0.99
C LYS A 108 1.05 3.67 2.37
N LEU A 109 1.11 2.34 2.39
CA LEU A 109 1.25 1.60 3.64
C LEU A 109 2.66 1.79 4.20
N ALA A 110 2.76 1.97 5.53
CA ALA A 110 4.04 2.06 6.23
C ALA A 110 4.80 0.73 6.21
N CYS A 111 4.06 -0.38 6.29
CA CYS A 111 4.57 -1.74 6.25
C CYS A 111 3.91 -2.54 5.11
N PRO A 112 4.61 -3.52 4.52
CA PRO A 112 3.99 -4.44 3.57
C PRO A 112 2.86 -5.22 4.26
N VAL A 113 1.80 -5.52 3.50
CA VAL A 113 0.64 -6.28 3.96
C VAL A 113 0.34 -7.38 2.95
N THR A 114 0.01 -8.58 3.43
CA THR A 114 -0.42 -9.69 2.60
C THR A 114 -1.87 -9.52 2.20
N HIS A 115 -2.16 -9.67 0.92
CA HIS A 115 -3.52 -9.62 0.43
C HIS A 115 -4.28 -10.90 0.82
N VAL A 116 -5.43 -10.73 1.49
CA VAL A 116 -6.15 -11.82 2.18
C VAL A 116 -6.53 -12.96 1.22
N TRP A 117 -6.89 -12.67 -0.03
CA TRP A 117 -7.26 -13.70 -1.01
C TRP A 117 -6.13 -14.71 -1.29
N TYR A 118 -4.86 -14.27 -1.28
CA TYR A 118 -3.74 -15.17 -1.57
C TYR A 118 -3.22 -15.89 -0.33
N LEU A 119 -3.55 -15.39 0.86
CA LEU A 119 -3.19 -16.01 2.13
C LEU A 119 -4.27 -16.99 2.60
N LYS A 120 -5.50 -16.51 2.82
CA LYS A 120 -6.62 -17.28 3.39
C LYS A 120 -7.48 -18.00 2.35
N GLY A 121 -7.31 -17.69 1.07
CA GLY A 121 -8.00 -18.41 -0.01
C GLY A 121 -7.63 -19.90 0.03
N LEU A 122 -8.60 -20.77 -0.29
CA LEU A 122 -8.37 -22.20 -0.43
C LEU A 122 -8.41 -22.57 -1.93
N PRO A 123 -7.36 -23.16 -2.50
CA PRO A 123 -6.04 -23.39 -1.90
C PRO A 123 -5.27 -22.08 -1.68
N SER A 124 -4.39 -22.05 -0.68
CA SER A 124 -3.59 -20.84 -0.38
C SER A 124 -2.40 -20.75 -1.33
N TYR A 125 -2.43 -19.77 -2.22
CA TYR A 125 -1.39 -19.58 -3.23
C TYR A 125 -0.01 -19.31 -2.59
N ILE A 126 0.04 -18.49 -1.54
CA ILE A 126 1.31 -18.18 -0.85
C ILE A 126 1.85 -19.42 -0.11
N ALA A 127 0.97 -20.19 0.53
CA ALA A 127 1.36 -21.42 1.22
C ALA A 127 1.94 -22.46 0.26
N ASN A 128 1.29 -22.64 -0.89
CA ASN A 128 1.73 -23.57 -1.92
C ASN A 128 3.06 -23.15 -2.55
N LEU A 129 3.26 -21.85 -2.80
CA LEU A 129 4.52 -21.34 -3.36
C LEU A 129 5.71 -21.51 -2.40
N LEU A 130 5.47 -21.35 -1.09
CA LEU A 130 6.52 -21.45 -0.07
C LEU A 130 6.70 -22.87 0.50
N ASP A 131 5.88 -23.83 0.07
CA ASP A 131 5.80 -25.19 0.61
C ASP A 131 5.72 -25.21 2.14
N LYS A 132 4.77 -24.44 2.70
CA LYS A 132 4.55 -24.29 4.14
C LYS A 132 3.09 -24.50 4.52
N PRO A 133 2.81 -25.04 5.72
CA PRO A 133 1.44 -25.13 6.20
C PRO A 133 0.84 -23.74 6.43
N LEU A 134 -0.42 -23.55 6.02
CA LEU A 134 -1.15 -22.28 6.15
C LEU A 134 -1.11 -21.72 7.58
N LYS A 135 -1.31 -22.57 8.59
CA LYS A 135 -1.29 -22.18 10.01
C LYS A 135 0.00 -21.45 10.41
N LYS A 136 1.14 -21.87 9.85
CA LYS A 136 2.44 -21.25 10.13
C LYS A 136 2.57 -19.87 9.48
N LEU A 137 2.05 -19.71 8.26
CA LEU A 137 2.03 -18.42 7.59
C LEU A 137 1.03 -17.45 8.21
N GLU A 138 -0.12 -17.93 8.67
CA GLU A 138 -1.07 -17.11 9.42
C GLU A 138 -0.48 -16.67 10.77
N GLY A 139 0.25 -17.55 11.46
CA GLY A 139 1.02 -17.19 12.65
C GLY A 139 2.10 -16.13 12.36
N LEU A 140 2.71 -16.15 11.17
CA LEU A 140 3.65 -15.11 10.75
C LEU A 140 3.00 -13.75 10.48
N VAL A 141 1.80 -13.75 9.91
CA VAL A 141 1.09 -12.51 9.52
C VAL A 141 0.33 -11.89 10.68
N TYR A 142 -0.39 -12.70 11.44
CA TYR A 142 -1.31 -12.25 12.50
C TYR A 142 -0.76 -12.46 13.91
N GLY A 143 0.23 -13.33 14.09
CA GLY A 143 0.69 -13.78 15.40
C GLY A 143 1.88 -13.00 15.98
N ASP A 144 2.05 -13.18 17.29
CA ASP A 144 3.16 -12.65 18.09
C ASP A 144 4.48 -13.35 17.70
N PHE A 145 5.51 -12.54 17.42
CA PHE A 145 6.93 -12.91 17.24
C PHE A 145 7.22 -14.31 16.67
N SER A 146 7.17 -14.41 15.35
CA SER A 146 7.67 -15.58 14.63
C SER A 146 9.00 -15.25 13.96
N PHE A 147 10.02 -16.04 14.24
CA PHE A 147 11.33 -15.92 13.61
C PHE A 147 11.20 -16.34 12.14
N ALA A 148 11.28 -15.38 11.23
CA ALA A 148 11.58 -15.70 9.84
C ALA A 148 12.96 -16.35 9.77
N ARG A 149 13.09 -17.42 8.96
CA ARG A 149 14.36 -18.12 8.74
C ARG A 149 15.50 -17.14 8.43
N PRO A 150 16.76 -17.48 8.77
CA PRO A 150 17.91 -16.66 8.37
C PRO A 150 17.91 -16.54 6.84
N SER A 151 17.93 -15.31 6.33
CA SER A 151 18.22 -15.05 4.93
C SER A 151 19.56 -15.73 4.59
N ALA A 152 19.60 -16.58 3.57
CA ALA A 152 20.76 -17.41 3.23
C ALA A 152 22.08 -16.61 3.02
N LYS A 153 21.97 -15.30 2.82
CA LYS A 153 23.08 -14.38 2.52
C LYS A 153 23.80 -13.78 3.75
N LYS A 154 23.40 -14.10 4.99
CA LYS A 154 24.06 -13.59 6.22
C LYS A 154 24.52 -14.74 7.13
N PRO A 155 25.81 -14.80 7.54
CA PRO A 155 26.25 -15.82 8.48
C PRO A 155 25.67 -15.50 9.86
N THR A 156 24.91 -16.43 10.47
CA THR A 156 24.25 -16.14 11.75
C THR A 156 24.15 -17.37 12.67
N PHE A 157 24.21 -17.10 13.98
CA PHE A 157 24.35 -18.01 15.13
C PHE A 157 23.34 -19.18 15.15
N LEU A 158 22.17 -18.99 14.54
CA LEU A 158 21.10 -19.99 14.43
C LEU A 158 21.41 -21.19 13.51
N ARG A 159 22.50 -21.14 12.72
CA ARG A 159 22.97 -22.33 11.97
C ARG A 159 23.36 -23.49 12.90
N LEU A 160 23.66 -23.21 14.17
CA LEU A 160 24.08 -24.20 15.17
C LEU A 160 22.91 -24.90 15.92
N ARG A 161 21.66 -24.46 15.76
CA ARG A 161 20.51 -25.03 16.50
C ARG A 161 19.30 -25.16 15.58
N GLY A 162 19.34 -26.15 14.69
CA GLY A 162 18.12 -26.64 14.05
C GLY A 162 17.13 -27.09 15.13
N LEU A 163 15.83 -26.86 14.90
CA LEU A 163 14.71 -27.25 15.77
C LEU A 163 14.43 -26.28 16.94
N PHE A 164 13.85 -25.11 16.66
CA PHE A 164 13.12 -24.33 17.67
C PHE A 164 11.79 -23.89 17.07
N GLU A 165 10.85 -24.83 16.94
CA GLU A 165 9.44 -24.49 16.67
C GLU A 165 8.57 -24.54 17.92
N ASP A 166 9.00 -25.18 19.02
CA ASP A 166 8.09 -25.48 20.15
C ASP A 166 8.47 -24.86 21.51
N GLU A 167 9.55 -24.07 21.62
CA GLU A 167 10.02 -23.57 22.91
C GLU A 167 10.31 -22.06 22.93
N ILE A 168 9.25 -21.24 22.82
CA ILE A 168 9.33 -19.79 23.08
C ILE A 168 9.31 -19.51 24.60
N SER A 169 8.73 -20.40 25.41
CA SER A 169 8.61 -20.21 26.87
C SER A 169 9.93 -20.39 27.63
N SER A 170 10.82 -21.28 27.18
CA SER A 170 12.11 -21.57 27.85
C SER A 170 13.22 -20.58 27.47
N CYS A 171 13.05 -19.82 26.39
CA CYS A 171 14.12 -19.01 25.80
C CYS A 171 14.28 -17.62 26.44
N ASN A 172 13.31 -17.17 27.25
CA ASN A 172 13.35 -15.87 27.93
C ASN A 172 14.64 -15.64 28.75
N HIS A 173 15.24 -16.70 29.30
CA HIS A 173 16.47 -16.60 30.07
C HIS A 173 17.75 -16.52 29.22
N SER A 174 17.74 -17.05 27.98
CA SER A 174 18.90 -17.10 27.09
C SER A 174 19.07 -15.82 26.24
N ILE A 175 17.97 -15.10 26.02
CA ILE A 175 17.92 -13.89 25.17
C ILE A 175 18.22 -12.63 26.00
N SER A 176 18.26 -12.74 27.34
CA SER A 176 18.48 -11.62 28.28
C SER A 176 19.66 -10.68 27.93
N PRO A 177 20.82 -11.16 27.43
CA PRO A 177 21.96 -10.28 27.11
C PRO A 177 21.71 -9.39 25.88
N PHE A 178 20.81 -9.82 24.99
CA PHE A 178 20.52 -9.14 23.73
C PHE A 178 19.43 -8.08 23.84
N PHE A 179 18.74 -7.94 24.98
CA PHE A 179 17.72 -6.90 25.20
C PHE A 179 18.30 -5.52 25.58
N SER A 180 19.62 -5.35 25.60
CA SER A 180 20.21 -4.01 25.56
C SER A 180 19.68 -3.28 24.31
N THR A 181 19.11 -2.08 24.46
CA THR A 181 18.46 -1.32 23.37
C THR A 181 19.24 -1.29 22.03
N PRO A 182 20.58 -1.07 22.01
CA PRO A 182 21.35 -1.12 20.76
C PRO A 182 21.59 -2.54 20.23
N GLY A 183 21.82 -3.52 21.12
CA GLY A 183 22.01 -4.92 20.75
C GLY A 183 20.74 -5.54 20.17
N PHE A 184 19.58 -5.23 20.79
CA PHE A 184 18.27 -5.71 20.36
C PHE A 184 17.86 -5.11 19.02
N ALA A 185 18.13 -3.82 18.79
CA ALA A 185 17.84 -3.18 17.51
C ALA A 185 18.69 -3.79 16.38
N THR A 186 19.97 -4.06 16.65
CA THR A 186 20.88 -4.68 15.67
C THR A 186 20.51 -6.13 15.37
N PHE A 187 20.06 -6.88 16.38
CA PHE A 187 19.58 -8.26 16.27
C PHE A 187 18.23 -8.33 15.54
N ARG A 188 17.26 -7.49 15.92
CA ARG A 188 15.93 -7.40 15.29
C ARG A 188 16.04 -7.15 13.79
N ASN A 189 16.86 -6.17 13.39
CA ASN A 189 17.05 -5.81 11.98
C ASN A 189 17.89 -6.82 11.18
N ARG A 190 18.58 -7.75 11.86
CA ARG A 190 19.39 -8.80 11.22
C ARG A 190 18.65 -10.14 11.08
N GLU A 191 17.84 -10.51 12.07
CA GLU A 191 17.36 -11.91 12.24
C GLU A 191 15.85 -12.06 12.43
N ILE A 192 15.12 -10.99 12.74
CA ILE A 192 13.68 -11.08 13.00
C ILE A 192 12.91 -10.29 11.94
N ALA A 193 12.38 -10.99 10.94
CA ALA A 193 11.31 -10.45 10.13
C ALA A 193 9.97 -10.92 10.71
N THR A 194 9.14 -9.97 11.14
CA THR A 194 7.77 -10.22 11.62
C THR A 194 6.74 -9.68 10.62
N GLY A 195 5.56 -10.31 10.60
CA GLY A 195 4.46 -9.90 9.75
C GLY A 195 4.66 -10.23 8.27
N ALA A 196 3.90 -9.53 7.42
CA ALA A 196 3.95 -9.70 5.97
C ALA A 196 5.29 -9.30 5.32
N GLY A 197 6.17 -8.59 6.06
CA GLY A 197 7.54 -8.31 5.60
C GLY A 197 8.38 -9.57 5.44
N ALA A 198 8.26 -10.50 6.39
CA ALA A 198 8.93 -11.80 6.35
C ALA A 198 8.52 -12.63 5.13
N ILE A 199 7.22 -12.64 4.82
CA ILE A 199 6.70 -13.38 3.67
C ILE A 199 7.24 -12.77 2.38
N ARG A 200 7.33 -11.45 2.29
CA ARG A 200 7.91 -10.78 1.12
C ARG A 200 9.38 -11.16 0.91
N GLU A 201 10.17 -11.24 1.98
CA GLU A 201 11.56 -11.67 1.91
C GLU A 201 11.67 -13.13 1.48
N GLN A 202 10.87 -14.03 2.07
CA GLN A 202 10.85 -15.44 1.66
C GLN A 202 10.45 -15.64 0.19
N LEU A 203 9.50 -14.85 -0.31
CA LEU A 203 9.10 -14.89 -1.72
C LEU A 203 10.18 -14.30 -2.65
N ALA A 204 10.97 -13.33 -2.18
CA ALA A 204 12.07 -12.76 -2.95
C ALA A 204 13.31 -13.67 -3.01
N ASP A 205 13.43 -14.61 -2.06
CA ASP A 205 14.51 -15.60 -2.00
C ASP A 205 14.21 -16.89 -2.80
N LEU A 206 13.05 -16.99 -3.46
CA LEU A 206 12.70 -18.13 -4.32
C LEU A 206 13.40 -18.13 -5.69
N ASP A 207 14.06 -17.02 -6.04
CA ASP A 207 14.91 -16.87 -7.23
C ASP A 207 16.35 -17.39 -6.96
#